data_AF-A0A4Z0EJI2-F1
#
_entry.id   AF-A0A4Z0EJI2-F1
#
_cell.length_a   1.000
_cell.length_b   1.000
_cell.length_c   1.000
_cell.angle_alpha   90.00
_cell.angle_beta   90.00
_cell.angle_gamma   90.00
#
_symmetry.space_group_name_H-M   'P 1'
#
loop_
_entity.id
_entity.type
_entity.pdbx_description
1 polymer ?
#
loop_
_entity_poly.entity_id
_entity_poly.type
_entity_poly.pdbx_seq_one_letter_code
_entity_poly.pdbx_strand_id
1 'polypeptide(L)'
;MPPLAYGAMFRQYPQARQVTWRRFQDWYQASYSQGHTRRLVRFNSNGDVEATGQDMALSALSLPIKHTLATYYPTRTFCRAIEVTNARTGGLTYEMATCETALSRTVTLTANGRKIPRPE
;
A
#
# COMPACT_ATOMS: atom_id res chain seq x y z
N MET A 1 -4.03 13.34 11.70
CA MET A 1 -3.33 12.10 12.09
C MET A 1 -3.45 11.96 13.61
N PRO A 2 -3.84 10.80 14.16
CA PRO A 2 -4.01 10.62 15.59
C PRO A 2 -2.67 10.67 16.34
N PRO A 3 -2.61 11.27 17.54
CA PRO A 3 -1.40 11.28 18.36
C PRO A 3 -0.83 9.89 18.64
N LEU A 4 -1.69 8.88 18.84
CA LEU A 4 -1.27 7.50 19.12
C LEU A 4 -0.57 6.85 17.93
N ALA A 5 -1.14 6.96 16.73
CA ALA A 5 -0.49 6.48 15.50
C ALA A 5 0.86 7.17 15.24
N TYR A 6 0.95 8.47 15.50
CA TYR A 6 2.22 9.19 15.38
C TYR A 6 3.28 8.68 16.37
N GLY A 7 2.91 8.55 17.64
CA GLY A 7 3.82 8.02 18.67
C GLY A 7 4.24 6.58 18.40
N ALA A 8 3.32 5.73 17.92
CA ALA A 8 3.63 4.35 17.53
C ALA A 8 4.61 4.30 16.35
N MET A 9 4.42 5.15 15.34
CA MET A 9 5.31 5.22 14.16
C MET A 9 6.77 5.45 14.55
N PHE A 10 7.07 6.47 15.34
CA PHE A 10 8.47 6.78 15.69
C PHE A 10 9.06 5.84 16.73
N ARG A 11 8.22 5.19 17.55
CA ARG A 11 8.67 4.16 18.49
C ARG A 11 9.04 2.86 17.80
N GLN A 12 8.22 2.41 16.84
CA GLN A 12 8.41 1.14 16.15
C GLN A 12 9.34 1.26 14.93
N TYR A 13 9.38 2.44 14.30
CA TYR A 13 10.19 2.71 13.11
C TYR A 13 11.10 3.92 13.32
N PRO A 14 12.05 3.87 14.29
CA PRO A 14 12.91 5.01 14.64
C PRO A 14 13.81 5.49 13.49
N GLN A 15 14.09 4.63 12.51
CA GLN A 15 14.82 4.94 11.29
C GLN A 15 14.00 5.69 10.24
N ALA A 16 12.68 5.80 10.40
CA ALA A 16 11.84 6.47 9.42
C ALA A 16 12.17 7.97 9.37
N ARG A 17 12.31 8.49 8.15
CA ARG A 17 12.59 9.91 7.86
C ARG A 17 11.62 10.41 6.82
N GLN A 18 11.35 11.72 6.83
CA GLN A 18 10.46 12.38 5.87
C GLN A 18 9.08 11.70 5.77
N VAL A 19 8.52 11.34 6.94
CA VAL A 19 7.26 10.60 7.01
C VAL A 19 6.11 11.48 6.51
N THR A 20 5.41 10.99 5.49
CA THR A 20 4.19 11.60 4.95
C THR A 20 2.98 10.81 5.41
N TRP A 21 1.93 11.53 5.81
CA TRP A 21 0.72 10.92 6.35
C TRP A 21 -0.46 11.13 5.43
N ARG A 22 -1.27 10.10 5.24
CA ARG A 22 -2.57 10.18 4.58
C ARG A 22 -3.63 9.38 5.33
N ARG A 23 -4.87 9.83 5.31
CA ARG A 23 -6.01 8.99 5.67
C ARG A 23 -6.21 7.95 4.57
N PHE A 24 -6.44 6.70 4.95
CA PHE A 24 -6.75 5.61 4.03
C PHE A 24 -7.89 4.80 4.63
N GLN A 25 -9.12 5.04 4.17
CA GLN A 25 -10.33 4.45 4.76
C GLN A 25 -10.36 4.69 6.27
N ASP A 26 -10.49 3.62 7.06
CA ASP A 26 -10.49 3.64 8.51
C ASP A 26 -9.10 3.67 9.16
N TRP A 27 -8.05 3.68 8.35
CA TRP A 27 -6.65 3.69 8.80
C TRP A 27 -5.89 4.97 8.46
N TYR A 28 -4.72 5.12 9.06
CA TYR A 28 -3.79 6.21 8.85
C TYR A 28 -2.51 5.63 8.29
N GLN A 29 -2.20 5.98 7.04
CA GLN A 29 -1.00 5.49 6.38
C GLN A 29 0.14 6.49 6.58
N ALA A 30 1.19 6.05 7.25
CA ALA A 30 2.51 6.65 7.22
C ALA A 30 3.28 6.11 6.02
N SER A 31 3.92 6.97 5.24
CA SER A 31 4.81 6.56 4.16
C SER A 31 6.16 7.24 4.32
N TYR A 32 7.24 6.48 4.19
CA TYR A 32 8.61 6.94 4.43
C TYR A 32 9.58 6.23 3.50
N SER A 33 10.78 6.76 3.33
CA SER A 33 11.84 6.12 2.56
C SER A 33 12.81 5.39 3.47
N GLN A 34 13.22 4.18 3.09
CA GLN A 34 14.29 3.43 3.73
C GLN A 34 15.27 2.98 2.65
N GLY A 35 16.40 3.68 2.53
CA GLY A 35 17.26 3.57 1.34
C GLY A 35 16.53 4.10 0.10
N HIS A 36 16.58 3.33 -0.99
CA HIS A 36 15.88 3.64 -2.24
C HIS A 36 14.44 3.12 -2.30
N THR A 37 13.98 2.42 -1.27
CA THR A 37 12.65 1.81 -1.23
C THR A 37 11.70 2.65 -0.40
N ARG A 38 10.58 3.04 -1.00
CA ARG A 38 9.49 3.67 -0.26
C ARG A 38 8.69 2.59 0.46
N ARG A 39 8.48 2.78 1.75
CA ARG A 39 7.70 1.93 2.64
C ARG A 39 6.45 2.64 3.12
N LEU A 40 5.48 1.86 3.54
CA LEU A 40 4.29 2.34 4.22
C LEU A 40 3.97 1.48 5.43
N VAL A 41 3.29 2.10 6.38
CA VAL A 41 2.68 1.45 7.55
C VAL A 41 1.30 2.05 7.72
N ARG A 42 0.30 1.20 7.95
CA ARG A 42 -1.08 1.60 8.21
C ARG A 42 -1.40 1.34 9.66
N PHE A 43 -1.85 2.38 10.34
CA PHE A 43 -2.25 2.33 11.73
C PHE A 43 -3.76 2.49 11.86
N ASN A 44 -4.38 1.81 12.80
CA ASN A 44 -5.73 2.15 13.25
C ASN A 44 -5.70 3.42 14.15
N SER A 45 -6.86 3.86 14.64
CA SER A 45 -6.97 5.04 15.52
C SER A 45 -6.24 4.90 16.86
N ASN A 46 -6.05 3.66 17.33
CA ASN A 46 -5.38 3.34 18.60
C ASN A 46 -3.85 3.28 18.46
N GLY A 47 -3.34 3.36 17.22
CA GLY A 47 -1.91 3.27 16.93
C GLY A 47 -1.40 1.85 16.77
N ASP A 48 -2.28 0.85 16.63
CA ASP A 48 -1.86 -0.51 16.26
C ASP A 48 -1.57 -0.58 14.77
N VAL A 49 -0.59 -1.40 14.38
CA VAL A 49 -0.26 -1.66 12.98
C VAL A 49 -1.27 -2.64 12.40
N GLU A 50 -1.97 -2.22 11.35
CA GLU A 50 -2.93 -3.05 10.61
C GLU A 50 -2.30 -3.63 9.34
N ALA A 51 -1.36 -2.90 8.72
CA ALA A 51 -0.61 -3.39 7.57
C ALA A 51 0.72 -2.67 7.40
N THR A 52 1.68 -3.35 6.79
CA THR A 52 2.93 -2.77 6.30
C THR A 52 3.04 -2.99 4.80
N GLY A 53 3.86 -2.19 4.12
CA GLY A 53 4.08 -2.42 2.70
C GLY A 53 5.31 -1.70 2.17
N GLN A 54 5.68 -2.07 0.95
CA GLN A 54 6.82 -1.50 0.26
C GLN A 54 6.58 -1.43 -1.24
N ASP A 55 7.13 -0.39 -1.85
CA ASP A 55 7.14 -0.25 -3.30
C ASP A 55 7.93 -1.40 -3.92
N MET A 56 7.42 -1.90 -5.03
CA MET A 56 8.05 -2.93 -5.83
C MET A 56 8.04 -2.56 -7.31
N ALA A 57 8.94 -3.15 -8.07
CA ALA A 57 8.94 -3.01 -9.52
C ALA A 57 7.70 -3.70 -10.12
N LEU A 58 7.04 -3.04 -11.08
CA LEU A 58 5.91 -3.64 -11.82
C LEU A 58 6.31 -4.93 -12.54
N SER A 59 7.56 -5.03 -12.99
CA SER A 59 8.12 -6.24 -13.59
C SER A 59 8.18 -7.43 -12.62
N ALA A 60 8.26 -7.17 -11.31
CA ALA A 60 8.29 -8.20 -10.27
C ALA A 60 6.89 -8.71 -9.89
N LEU A 61 5.81 -8.15 -10.45
CA LEU A 61 4.46 -8.67 -10.23
C LEU A 61 4.34 -10.12 -10.74
N SER A 62 3.60 -10.94 -10.00
CA SER A 62 3.30 -12.32 -10.37
C SER A 62 2.45 -12.40 -11.64
N LEU A 63 2.52 -13.54 -12.34
CA LEU A 63 1.74 -13.79 -13.56
C LEU A 63 0.21 -13.61 -13.35
N PRO A 64 -0.40 -14.12 -12.26
CA PRO A 64 -1.83 -13.90 -12.01
C PRO A 64 -2.22 -12.43 -11.92
N ILE A 65 -1.38 -11.60 -11.28
CA ILE A 65 -1.61 -10.17 -11.17
C ILE A 65 -1.50 -9.50 -12.54
N LYS A 66 -0.41 -9.77 -13.27
CA LYS A 66 -0.20 -9.23 -14.61
C LYS A 66 -1.36 -9.58 -15.55
N HIS A 67 -1.83 -10.83 -15.49
CA HIS A 67 -2.99 -11.29 -16.25
C HIS A 67 -4.23 -10.46 -15.91
N THR A 68 -4.58 -10.34 -14.63
CA THR A 68 -5.74 -9.53 -14.20
C THR A 68 -5.62 -8.07 -14.65
N LEU A 69 -4.44 -7.47 -14.57
CA LEU A 69 -4.22 -6.09 -15.02
C LEU A 69 -4.46 -5.96 -16.53
N ALA A 70 -3.90 -6.87 -17.33
CA ALA A 70 -4.06 -6.87 -18.79
C ALA A 70 -5.52 -7.13 -19.22
N THR A 71 -6.22 -8.06 -18.56
CA THR A 71 -7.61 -8.41 -18.91
C THR A 71 -8.59 -7.29 -18.55
N TYR A 72 -8.45 -6.70 -17.37
CA TYR A 72 -9.48 -5.80 -16.85
C TYR A 72 -9.14 -4.31 -16.94
N TYR A 73 -7.87 -3.98 -17.12
CA TYR A 73 -7.39 -2.61 -17.21
C TYR A 73 -6.47 -2.40 -18.43
N PRO A 74 -6.83 -2.88 -19.63
CA PRO A 74 -5.93 -2.91 -20.80
C PRO A 74 -5.47 -1.52 -21.26
N THR A 75 -6.25 -0.47 -20.98
CA THR A 75 -5.96 0.91 -21.38
C THR A 75 -5.25 1.71 -20.29
N ARG A 76 -5.00 1.12 -19.12
CA ARG A 76 -4.41 1.83 -17.98
C ARG A 76 -2.92 1.62 -17.92
N THR A 77 -2.19 2.71 -17.74
CA THR A 77 -0.76 2.66 -17.41
C THR A 77 -0.58 2.70 -15.90
N PHE A 78 0.09 1.70 -15.36
CA PHE A 78 0.48 1.66 -13.94
C PHE A 78 1.92 2.16 -13.78
N CYS A 79 2.16 3.06 -12.82
CA CYS A 79 3.51 3.57 -12.51
C CYS A 79 4.06 3.00 -11.21
N ARG A 80 3.20 2.47 -10.36
CA ARG A 80 3.57 2.06 -9.02
C ARG A 80 2.84 0.79 -8.63
N ALA A 81 3.59 -0.14 -8.07
CA ALA A 81 3.08 -1.31 -7.38
C ALA A 81 3.62 -1.31 -5.96
N ILE A 82 2.77 -1.71 -5.03
CA ILE A 82 3.09 -1.83 -3.62
C ILE A 82 2.63 -3.20 -3.16
N GLU A 83 3.54 -3.96 -2.57
CA GLU A 83 3.18 -5.16 -1.83
C GLU A 83 2.81 -4.75 -0.40
N VAL A 84 1.65 -5.21 0.07
CA VAL A 84 1.09 -4.87 1.38
C VAL A 84 0.82 -6.17 2.13
N THR A 85 1.37 -6.27 3.33
CA THR A 85 1.16 -7.39 4.25
C THR A 85 0.22 -6.95 5.36
N ASN A 86 -0.88 -7.67 5.54
CA ASN A 86 -1.75 -7.49 6.70
C ASN A 86 -1.01 -7.96 7.97
N ALA A 87 -0.92 -7.09 8.98
CA ALA A 87 -0.13 -7.38 10.18
C ALA A 87 -0.76 -8.47 11.08
N ARG A 88 -2.08 -8.65 10.99
CA ARG A 88 -2.82 -9.63 11.81
C ARG A 88 -2.84 -11.02 11.17
N THR A 89 -3.03 -11.09 9.85
CA THR A 89 -3.23 -12.36 9.13
C THR A 89 -2.01 -12.81 8.33
N GLY A 90 -1.03 -11.93 8.10
CA GLY A 90 0.08 -12.17 7.16
C GLY A 90 -0.36 -12.20 5.69
N GLY A 91 -1.64 -11.90 5.40
CA GLY A 91 -2.17 -11.92 4.05
C GLY A 91 -1.52 -10.86 3.16
N LEU A 92 -1.07 -11.27 1.97
CA LEU A 92 -0.47 -10.39 0.97
C LEU A 92 -1.50 -9.85 -0.01
N THR A 93 -1.47 -8.54 -0.19
CA THR A 93 -2.20 -7.83 -1.23
C THR A 93 -1.25 -6.93 -2.02
N TYR A 94 -1.63 -6.65 -3.26
CA TYR A 94 -0.85 -5.83 -4.18
C TYR A 94 -1.70 -4.65 -4.61
N GLU A 95 -1.16 -3.45 -4.37
CA GLU A 95 -1.79 -2.20 -4.70
C GLU A 95 -1.07 -1.54 -5.88
N MET A 96 -1.79 -1.40 -7.00
CA MET A 96 -1.27 -0.78 -8.21
C MET A 96 -1.91 0.59 -8.40
N ALA A 97 -1.09 1.62 -8.55
CA ALA A 97 -1.54 2.98 -8.86
C ALA A 97 -1.28 3.32 -10.33
N THR A 98 -2.26 3.94 -10.96
CA THR A 98 -2.17 4.44 -12.33
C THR A 98 -1.33 5.70 -12.41
N CYS A 99 -0.72 5.95 -13.56
CA CYS A 99 0.08 7.15 -13.84
C CYS A 99 -0.76 8.44 -13.93
N GLU A 100 -2.07 8.31 -14.07
CA GLU A 100 -2.99 9.42 -14.35
C GLU A 100 -3.07 10.39 -13.15
N THR A 101 -2.65 11.63 -13.36
CA THR A 101 -2.50 12.65 -12.32
C THR A 101 -3.82 13.38 -12.06
N ALA A 102 -4.55 12.95 -11.02
CA ALA A 102 -5.44 13.75 -10.14
C ALA A 102 -6.29 12.83 -9.25
N LEU A 103 -6.65 11.66 -9.75
CA LEU A 103 -7.52 10.68 -9.07
C LEU A 103 -6.92 9.28 -9.23
N SER A 104 -5.66 9.09 -8.81
CA SER A 104 -4.98 7.79 -8.85
C SER A 104 -5.89 6.70 -8.28
N ARG A 105 -6.48 5.89 -9.16
CA ARG A 105 -7.31 4.75 -8.75
C ARG A 105 -6.37 3.60 -8.42
N THR A 106 -6.08 3.43 -7.14
CA THR A 106 -5.43 2.23 -6.64
C THR A 106 -6.32 1.02 -6.90
N VAL A 107 -5.81 0.05 -7.66
CA VAL A 107 -6.37 -1.29 -7.82
C VAL A 107 -5.73 -2.18 -6.77
N THR A 108 -6.54 -2.88 -5.98
CA THR A 108 -6.04 -3.82 -4.95
C THR A 108 -6.36 -5.24 -5.39
N LEU A 109 -5.33 -6.08 -5.47
CA LEU A 109 -5.46 -7.50 -5.80
C LEU A 109 -4.88 -8.35 -4.68
N THR A 110 -5.37 -9.56 -4.51
CA THR A 110 -4.71 -10.62 -3.74
C THR A 110 -3.49 -11.16 -4.49
N ALA A 111 -2.66 -11.96 -3.80
CA ALA A 111 -1.52 -12.64 -4.42
C ALA A 111 -1.85 -13.55 -5.62
N ASN A 112 -3.07 -14.13 -5.65
CA ASN A 112 -3.57 -14.91 -6.79
C ASN A 112 -4.27 -14.06 -7.87
N GLY A 113 -4.12 -12.74 -7.84
CA GLY A 113 -4.65 -11.83 -8.86
C GLY A 113 -6.15 -11.57 -8.78
N ARG A 114 -6.83 -11.96 -7.70
CA ARG A 114 -8.26 -11.66 -7.52
C ARG A 114 -8.43 -10.22 -7.06
N LYS A 115 -9.41 -9.52 -7.63
CA LYS A 115 -9.76 -8.16 -7.21
C LYS A 115 -10.33 -8.16 -5.81
N ILE A 116 -9.83 -7.26 -4.98
CA ILE A 116 -10.46 -6.91 -3.71
C ILE A 116 -11.32 -5.67 -3.98
N PRO A 117 -12.66 -5.76 -3.81
CA PRO A 117 -13.52 -4.60 -3.92
C PRO A 117 -13.05 -3.52 -2.96
N ARG A 118 -13.15 -2.25 -3.36
CA ARG A 118 -13.10 -1.19 -2.34
C ARG A 118 -14.38 -1.32 -1.50
N PRO A 119 -14.28 -1.34 -0.17
CA PRO A 119 -15.41 -0.99 0.68
C PRO A 119 -15.93 0.39 0.24
N GLU A 120 -17.25 0.51 0.11
CA GLU A 120 -17.96 1.76 -0.21
C GLU A 120 -17.74 2.83 0.86
#